data_AF-A0A382XYH8-F1
#
_entry.id   AF-A0A382XYH8-F1
#
_cell.length_a   1.000
_cell.length_b   1.000
_cell.length_c   1.000
_cell.angle_alpha   90.00
_cell.angle_beta   90.00
_cell.angle_gamma   90.00
#
_symmetry.space_group_name_H-M   'P 1'
#
loop_
_entity.id
_entity.type
_entity.pdbx_description
1 polymer ?
#
loop_
_entity_poly.entity_id
_entity_poly.type
_entity_poly.pdbx_seq_one_letter_code
_entity_poly.pdbx_strand_id
1 'polypeptide(L)'
;IIPGVVMTAIFLMPIIGKWELGHRFNVGLLIAVLAGAGALTWLSINQDNNDPKYKEDMAKAAADAALIKKLAKDGIPPEGALALLRAQNETGPRLFARHCASCHAYDGHDGLGGKLANEQSAPDLKGFASRDNLREMLDPEGFVSTKFFGNTEHESGRMAGFLEDELEDMDDDTKDMLNKIIIALSAEADLPAQREADIKNKEIIAEGRELMGGDGLDCTNCHTFHRSGKPKAPDLTGYGSREWMLGIIHDPGHDRFYGSKNDRMPA
;
A
#
# COMPACT_ATOMS: atom_id res chain seq x y z
N ILE A 1 -26.81 -16.03 32.65
CA ILE A 1 -27.80 -16.83 33.42
C ILE A 1 -27.38 -18.31 33.46
N ILE A 2 -27.22 -18.98 32.30
CA ILE A 2 -26.82 -20.41 32.23
C ILE A 2 -25.53 -20.75 33.01
N PRO A 3 -24.42 -19.99 32.90
CA PRO A 3 -23.21 -20.30 33.66
C PRO A 3 -23.40 -20.23 35.18
N GLY A 4 -24.22 -19.29 35.67
CA GLY A 4 -24.50 -19.14 37.11
C GLY A 4 -25.31 -20.30 37.68
N VAL A 5 -26.27 -20.83 36.90
CA VAL A 5 -27.07 -22.00 37.30
C VAL A 5 -26.20 -23.26 37.37
N VAL A 6 -25.32 -23.47 36.38
CA VAL A 6 -24.39 -24.61 36.35
C VAL A 6 -23.42 -24.57 37.53
N MET A 7 -22.83 -23.41 37.82
CA MET A 7 -21.91 -23.24 38.96
C MET A 7 -22.60 -23.46 40.31
N THR A 8 -23.84 -22.99 40.46
CA THR A 8 -24.64 -23.22 41.69
C THR A 8 -24.97 -24.71 41.86
N ALA A 9 -25.30 -25.40 40.77
CA ALA A 9 -25.54 -26.84 40.79
C ALA A 9 -24.28 -27.64 41.17
N ILE A 10 -23.11 -27.26 40.62
CA ILE A 10 -21.81 -27.87 40.97
C ILE A 10 -21.49 -27.66 42.46
N PHE A 11 -21.72 -26.47 43.00
CA PHE A 11 -21.49 -26.18 44.43
C PHE A 11 -22.36 -27.03 45.36
N LEU A 12 -23.59 -27.36 44.94
CA LEU A 12 -24.52 -28.20 45.73
C LEU A 12 -24.29 -29.72 45.56
N MET A 13 -23.47 -30.14 44.59
CA MET A 13 -23.18 -31.57 44.33
C MET A 13 -22.70 -32.35 45.56
N PRO A 14 -21.82 -31.84 46.45
CA PRO A 14 -21.36 -32.58 47.65
C PRO A 14 -22.47 -32.83 48.68
N ILE A 15 -23.51 -31.99 48.68
CA ILE A 15 -24.66 -32.11 49.59
C ILE A 15 -25.68 -33.08 48.99
N ILE A 16 -25.97 -32.94 47.70
CA ILE A 16 -26.93 -33.77 46.95
C ILE A 16 -26.41 -35.21 46.79
N GLY A 17 -25.10 -35.38 46.63
CA GLY A 17 -24.47 -36.68 46.38
C GLY A 17 -24.38 -37.62 47.60
N LYS A 18 -24.87 -37.22 48.78
CA LYS A 18 -24.82 -38.03 50.01
C LYS A 18 -25.75 -39.25 49.98
N TRP A 19 -26.65 -39.35 48.99
CA TRP A 19 -27.67 -40.39 48.86
C TRP A 19 -27.60 -40.96 47.42
N GLU A 20 -27.93 -42.24 47.25
CA GLU A 20 -27.67 -43.00 46.01
C GLU A 20 -28.31 -42.37 44.75
N LEU A 21 -29.53 -41.85 44.87
CA LEU A 21 -30.24 -41.13 43.80
C LEU A 21 -29.57 -39.79 43.43
N GLY A 22 -29.07 -39.06 44.42
CA GLY A 22 -28.40 -37.77 44.19
C GLY A 22 -27.00 -37.93 43.57
N HIS A 23 -26.30 -39.01 43.89
CA HIS A 23 -25.05 -39.36 43.20
C HIS A 23 -25.29 -39.64 41.71
N ARG A 24 -26.32 -40.43 41.37
CA ARG A 24 -26.68 -40.73 39.96
C ARG A 24 -27.09 -39.47 39.20
N PHE A 25 -27.80 -38.54 39.86
CA PHE A 25 -28.12 -37.23 39.28
C PHE A 25 -26.86 -36.40 38.98
N ASN A 26 -25.92 -36.29 39.93
CA ASN A 26 -24.68 -35.54 39.74
C ASN A 26 -23.85 -36.10 38.57
N VAL A 27 -23.74 -37.42 38.47
CA VAL A 27 -23.03 -38.09 37.36
C VAL A 27 -23.71 -37.80 36.02
N GLY A 28 -25.04 -37.91 35.94
CA GLY A 28 -25.79 -37.59 34.72
C GLY A 28 -25.65 -36.13 34.29
N LEU A 29 -25.73 -35.19 35.24
CA LEU A 29 -25.53 -33.76 34.99
C LEU A 29 -24.12 -33.48 34.46
N LEU A 30 -23.09 -34.09 35.05
CA LEU A 30 -21.71 -33.90 34.63
C LEU A 30 -21.46 -34.45 33.22
N ILE A 31 -22.01 -35.62 32.89
CA ILE A 31 -21.97 -36.17 31.52
C ILE A 31 -22.67 -35.24 30.54
N ALA A 32 -23.85 -34.70 30.89
CA ALA A 32 -24.59 -33.78 30.03
C ALA A 32 -23.83 -32.48 29.77
N VAL A 33 -23.17 -31.92 30.80
CA VAL A 33 -22.33 -30.72 30.66
C VAL A 33 -21.12 -31.00 29.77
N LEU A 34 -20.43 -32.13 29.97
CA LEU A 34 -19.29 -32.53 29.13
C LEU A 34 -19.71 -32.79 27.68
N ALA A 35 -20.83 -33.47 27.45
CA ALA A 35 -21.39 -33.69 26.13
C ALA A 35 -21.77 -32.37 25.45
N GLY A 36 -22.38 -31.44 26.19
CA GLY A 36 -22.69 -30.10 25.71
C GLY A 36 -21.44 -29.31 25.32
N ALA A 37 -20.40 -29.32 26.16
CA ALA A 37 -19.12 -28.67 25.87
C ALA A 37 -18.45 -29.28 24.62
N GLY A 38 -18.45 -30.60 24.50
CA GLY A 38 -17.94 -31.30 23.32
C GLY A 38 -18.72 -30.97 22.05
N ALA A 39 -20.05 -30.93 22.13
CA ALA A 39 -20.91 -30.57 21.00
C ALA A 39 -20.70 -29.12 20.55
N LEU A 40 -20.60 -28.17 21.48
CA LEU A 40 -20.31 -26.76 21.15
C LEU A 40 -18.92 -26.60 20.56
N THR A 41 -17.90 -27.29 21.10
CA THR A 41 -16.54 -27.27 20.54
C THR A 41 -16.52 -27.80 19.12
N TRP A 42 -17.23 -28.91 18.86
CA TRP A 42 -17.35 -29.47 17.53
C TRP A 42 -18.07 -28.52 16.56
N LEU A 43 -19.15 -27.87 17.01
CA LEU A 43 -19.87 -26.88 16.21
C LEU A 43 -18.97 -25.70 15.84
N SER A 44 -18.19 -25.17 16.79
CA SER A 44 -17.23 -24.09 16.53
C SER A 44 -16.16 -24.52 15.52
N ILE A 45 -15.53 -25.69 15.72
CA ILE A 45 -14.54 -26.22 14.77
C ILE A 45 -15.14 -26.42 13.39
N ASN A 46 -16.36 -26.96 13.31
CA ASN A 46 -17.05 -27.17 12.04
C ASN A 46 -17.41 -25.85 11.36
N GLN A 47 -17.81 -24.84 12.12
CA GLN A 47 -18.09 -23.50 11.61
C GLN A 47 -16.82 -22.88 11.00
N ASP A 48 -15.71 -22.88 11.75
CA ASP A 48 -14.43 -22.34 11.29
C ASP A 48 -13.91 -23.09 10.06
N ASN A 49 -13.96 -24.43 10.07
CA ASN A 49 -13.55 -25.26 8.93
C ASN A 49 -14.39 -25.05 7.67
N ASN A 50 -15.57 -24.44 7.77
CA ASN A 50 -16.42 -24.12 6.64
C ASN A 50 -16.35 -22.64 6.24
N ASP A 51 -15.68 -21.78 7.03
CA ASP A 51 -15.48 -20.38 6.70
C ASP A 51 -14.37 -20.21 5.63
N PRO A 52 -14.68 -19.65 4.44
CA PRO A 52 -13.69 -19.37 3.40
C PRO A 52 -12.57 -18.45 3.88
N LYS A 53 -12.88 -17.45 4.71
CA LYS A 53 -11.90 -16.49 5.23
C LYS A 53 -10.90 -17.17 6.16
N TYR A 54 -11.38 -18.04 7.04
CA TYR A 54 -10.50 -18.83 7.92
C TYR A 54 -9.52 -19.70 7.11
N LYS A 55 -9.98 -20.31 6.01
CA LYS A 55 -9.12 -21.10 5.12
C LYS A 55 -8.05 -20.24 4.44
N GLU A 56 -8.42 -19.06 3.96
CA GLU A 56 -7.50 -18.11 3.35
C GLU A 56 -6.44 -17.64 4.36
N ASP A 57 -6.87 -17.23 5.56
CA ASP A 57 -5.99 -16.78 6.64
C ASP A 57 -5.03 -17.90 7.08
N MET A 58 -5.51 -19.14 7.18
CA MET A 58 -4.68 -20.31 7.50
C MET A 58 -3.68 -20.65 6.39
N ALA A 59 -4.07 -20.58 5.12
CA ALA A 59 -3.17 -20.80 4.00
C ALA A 59 -2.06 -19.74 3.97
N LYS A 60 -2.41 -18.48 4.25
CA LYS A 60 -1.48 -17.36 4.36
C LYS A 60 -0.51 -17.54 5.53
N ALA A 61 -1.01 -17.91 6.72
CA ALA A 61 -0.19 -18.19 7.88
C ALA A 61 0.79 -19.36 7.64
N ALA A 62 0.36 -20.40 6.91
CA ALA A 62 1.21 -21.52 6.55
C ALA A 62 2.33 -21.10 5.57
N ALA A 63 2.01 -20.28 4.57
CA ALA A 63 3.00 -19.72 3.64
C ALA A 63 4.04 -18.85 4.37
N ASP A 64 3.60 -18.00 5.31
CA ASP A 64 4.48 -17.16 6.13
C ASP A 64 5.42 -17.99 6.99
N ALA A 65 4.88 -19.00 7.67
CA ALA A 65 5.67 -19.89 8.51
C ALA A 65 6.71 -20.66 7.69
N ALA A 66 6.37 -21.10 6.47
CA ALA A 66 7.29 -21.76 5.57
C ALA A 66 8.42 -20.82 5.12
N LEU A 67 8.10 -19.57 4.78
CA LEU A 67 9.07 -18.56 4.42
C LEU A 67 10.03 -18.25 5.58
N ILE A 68 9.52 -17.99 6.79
CA ILE A 68 10.35 -17.71 7.98
C ILE A 68 11.30 -18.88 8.26
N LYS A 69 10.81 -20.13 8.19
CA LYS A 69 11.65 -21.32 8.38
C LYS A 69 12.77 -21.42 7.34
N LYS A 70 12.50 -21.01 6.09
CA LYS A 70 13.51 -20.97 5.03
C LYS A 70 14.56 -19.90 5.32
N LEU A 71 14.13 -18.71 5.71
CA LEU A 71 15.01 -17.56 5.96
C LEU A 71 15.87 -17.72 7.22
N ALA A 72 15.30 -18.32 8.27
CA ALA A 72 16.02 -18.55 9.52
C ALA A 72 17.18 -19.57 9.39
N LYS A 73 17.31 -20.27 8.25
CA LYS A 73 18.44 -21.17 7.99
C LYS A 73 19.77 -20.43 7.97
N ASP A 74 19.77 -19.18 7.54
CA ASP A 74 20.97 -18.34 7.45
C ASP A 74 21.21 -17.54 8.75
N GLY A 75 20.44 -17.84 9.80
CA GLY A 75 20.47 -17.15 11.09
C GLY A 75 19.35 -16.13 11.25
N ILE A 76 18.96 -15.88 12.49
CA ILE A 76 18.04 -14.79 12.84
C ILE A 76 18.90 -13.58 13.18
N PRO A 77 18.74 -12.44 12.48
CA PRO A 77 19.53 -11.25 12.72
C PRO A 77 19.21 -10.68 14.12
N PRO A 78 20.11 -9.88 14.71
CA PRO A 78 19.93 -9.36 16.07
C PRO A 78 18.68 -8.47 16.21
N GLU A 79 18.20 -7.89 15.11
CA GLU A 79 16.92 -7.15 15.03
C GLU A 79 15.68 -8.06 15.12
N GLY A 80 15.86 -9.38 15.08
CA GLY A 80 14.83 -10.40 15.27
C GLY A 80 14.23 -10.97 13.97
N ALA A 81 13.35 -11.98 14.11
CA ALA A 81 12.76 -12.70 12.98
C ALA A 81 11.91 -11.81 12.04
N LEU A 82 11.40 -10.68 12.55
CA LEU A 82 10.63 -9.72 11.74
C LEU A 82 11.50 -8.98 10.73
N ALA A 83 12.80 -8.83 10.99
CA ALA A 83 13.74 -8.24 10.04
C ALA A 83 13.95 -9.15 8.82
N LEU A 84 13.92 -10.47 8.99
CA LEU A 84 13.98 -11.44 7.88
C LEU A 84 12.79 -11.29 6.92
N LEU A 85 11.58 -11.12 7.47
CA LEU A 85 10.39 -10.87 6.66
C LEU A 85 10.52 -9.56 5.90
N ARG A 86 10.91 -8.47 6.58
CA ARG A 86 11.05 -7.13 5.98
C ARG A 86 12.11 -7.07 4.88
N ALA A 87 13.18 -7.87 5.00
CA ALA A 87 14.23 -7.96 3.99
C ALA A 87 13.79 -8.65 2.69
N GLN A 88 12.62 -9.31 2.67
CA GLN A 88 12.08 -9.94 1.47
C GLN A 88 11.12 -8.99 0.71
N ASN A 89 11.16 -9.11 -0.62
CA ASN A 89 10.29 -8.42 -1.58
C ASN A 89 8.78 -8.65 -1.34
N GLU A 90 8.39 -9.60 -0.50
CA GLU A 90 6.99 -9.88 -0.17
C GLU A 90 6.41 -8.99 0.94
N THR A 91 7.25 -8.33 1.76
CA THR A 91 6.75 -7.41 2.81
C THR A 91 6.24 -6.11 2.21
N GLY A 92 6.85 -5.59 1.15
CA GLY A 92 6.41 -4.38 0.46
C GLY A 92 4.95 -4.46 -0.01
N PRO A 93 4.58 -5.44 -0.86
CA PRO A 93 3.21 -5.66 -1.31
C PRO A 93 2.20 -5.84 -0.17
N ARG A 94 2.59 -6.51 0.93
CA ARG A 94 1.71 -6.69 2.10
C ARG A 94 1.49 -5.40 2.88
N LEU A 95 2.51 -4.56 3.03
CA LEU A 95 2.39 -3.25 3.65
C LEU A 95 1.51 -2.35 2.78
N PHE A 96 1.73 -2.35 1.46
CA PHE A 96 0.90 -1.63 0.51
C PHE A 96 -0.57 -2.05 0.63
N ALA A 97 -0.87 -3.35 0.57
CA ALA A 97 -2.24 -3.88 0.70
C ALA A 97 -2.94 -3.45 1.99
N ARG A 98 -2.19 -3.29 3.09
CA ARG A 98 -2.74 -2.94 4.40
C ARG A 98 -2.88 -1.43 4.65
N HIS A 99 -1.99 -0.63 4.06
CA HIS A 99 -1.83 0.78 4.44
C HIS A 99 -2.04 1.76 3.29
N CYS A 100 -2.00 1.30 2.05
CA CYS A 100 -2.06 2.15 0.86
C CYS A 100 -3.22 1.77 -0.07
N ALA A 101 -3.55 0.47 -0.17
CA ALA A 101 -4.55 -0.08 -1.08
C ALA A 101 -6.00 0.32 -0.78
N SER A 102 -6.24 1.06 0.31
CA SER A 102 -7.55 1.69 0.56
C SER A 102 -7.85 2.83 -0.41
N CYS A 103 -6.81 3.44 -1.00
CA CYS A 103 -6.91 4.60 -1.90
C CYS A 103 -6.10 4.39 -3.19
N HIS A 104 -4.87 3.89 -3.08
CA HIS A 104 -3.96 3.67 -4.22
C HIS A 104 -4.15 2.28 -4.82
N ALA A 105 -4.16 2.18 -6.14
CA ALA A 105 -4.03 0.90 -6.82
C ALA A 105 -2.56 0.54 -7.07
N TYR A 106 -2.32 -0.74 -7.33
CA TYR A 106 -1.10 -1.21 -7.96
C TYR A 106 -1.53 -2.07 -9.15
N ASP A 107 -1.40 -1.53 -10.37
CA ASP A 107 -1.85 -2.17 -11.61
C ASP A 107 -3.33 -2.62 -11.53
N GLY A 108 -4.17 -1.75 -10.97
CA GLY A 108 -5.61 -2.00 -10.75
C GLY A 108 -5.94 -2.99 -9.62
N HIS A 109 -4.97 -3.44 -8.83
CA HIS A 109 -5.17 -4.39 -7.74
C HIS A 109 -4.60 -3.91 -6.40
N ASP A 110 -4.87 -4.64 -5.31
CA ASP A 110 -4.50 -4.29 -3.93
C ASP A 110 -3.00 -4.48 -3.57
N GLY A 111 -2.12 -4.61 -4.57
CA GLY A 111 -0.73 -5.04 -4.40
C GLY A 111 -0.50 -6.55 -4.22
N LEU A 112 -1.51 -7.36 -3.87
CA LEU A 112 -1.43 -8.82 -3.74
C LEU A 112 -2.17 -9.58 -4.86
N GLY A 113 -2.68 -8.86 -5.87
CA GLY A 113 -3.49 -9.40 -6.95
C GLY A 113 -4.99 -9.51 -6.61
N GLY A 114 -5.40 -9.03 -5.44
CA GLY A 114 -6.79 -8.95 -5.01
C GLY A 114 -7.48 -7.67 -5.51
N LYS A 115 -8.81 -7.65 -5.39
CA LYS A 115 -9.59 -6.44 -5.72
C LYS A 115 -9.36 -5.36 -4.67
N LEU A 116 -9.40 -4.10 -5.09
CA LEU A 116 -9.43 -2.97 -4.17
C LEU A 116 -10.67 -3.05 -3.27
N ALA A 117 -10.49 -2.69 -2.00
CA ALA A 117 -11.58 -2.68 -1.03
C ALA A 117 -12.60 -1.55 -1.32
N ASN A 118 -12.12 -0.44 -1.88
CA ASN A 118 -12.91 0.72 -2.27
C ASN A 118 -12.56 1.09 -3.72
N GLU A 119 -13.35 2.00 -4.31
CA GLU A 119 -12.97 2.64 -5.56
C GLU A 119 -11.64 3.40 -5.40
N GLN A 120 -10.82 3.33 -6.44
CA GLN A 120 -9.54 4.00 -6.47
C GLN A 120 -9.74 5.51 -6.36
N SER A 121 -9.10 6.12 -5.35
CA SER A 121 -9.27 7.53 -5.00
C SER A 121 -7.93 8.26 -4.92
N ALA A 122 -6.86 7.63 -5.40
CA ALA A 122 -5.51 8.16 -5.51
C ALA A 122 -4.76 7.46 -6.66
N PRO A 123 -3.62 8.00 -7.15
CA PRO A 123 -2.90 7.44 -8.29
C PRO A 123 -2.51 5.96 -8.12
N ASP A 124 -2.49 5.22 -9.23
CA ASP A 124 -1.92 3.88 -9.30
C ASP A 124 -0.39 3.99 -9.21
N LEU A 125 0.22 3.23 -8.30
CA LEU A 125 1.65 3.33 -8.02
C LEU A 125 2.50 2.34 -8.82
N LYS A 126 1.90 1.60 -9.78
CA LYS A 126 2.64 0.71 -10.66
C LYS A 126 3.61 1.51 -11.52
N GLY A 127 4.89 1.15 -11.41
CA GLY A 127 5.95 1.77 -12.19
C GLY A 127 6.20 3.23 -11.81
N PHE A 128 5.78 3.67 -10.62
CA PHE A 128 5.98 5.03 -10.12
C PHE A 128 7.39 5.57 -10.43
N ALA A 129 7.44 6.77 -11.02
CA ALA A 129 8.65 7.47 -11.46
C ALA A 129 9.46 6.82 -12.60
N SER A 130 9.00 5.74 -13.20
CA SER A 130 9.57 5.24 -14.46
C SER A 130 9.26 6.17 -15.64
N ARG A 131 10.03 6.07 -16.72
CA ARG A 131 9.82 6.88 -17.94
C ARG A 131 8.44 6.65 -18.54
N ASP A 132 7.94 5.41 -18.51
CA ASP A 132 6.62 5.09 -19.05
C ASP A 132 5.50 5.67 -18.16
N ASN A 133 5.64 5.52 -16.84
CA ASN A 133 4.71 6.13 -15.88
C ASN A 133 4.64 7.65 -16.04
N LEU A 134 5.78 8.34 -16.16
CA LEU A 134 5.82 9.78 -16.36
C LEU A 134 5.27 10.21 -17.72
N ARG A 135 5.50 9.43 -18.78
CA ARG A 135 4.94 9.72 -20.10
C ARG A 135 3.42 9.68 -20.09
N GLU A 136 2.84 8.70 -19.41
CA GLU A 136 1.39 8.64 -19.25
C GLU A 136 0.86 9.70 -18.28
N MET A 137 1.63 10.08 -17.24
CA MET A 137 1.20 11.10 -16.29
C MET A 137 1.23 12.51 -16.88
N LEU A 138 2.17 12.81 -17.79
CA LEU A 138 2.31 14.12 -18.44
C LEU A 138 1.55 14.21 -19.77
N ASP A 139 0.70 13.22 -20.05
CA ASP A 139 -0.32 13.28 -21.08
C ASP A 139 -1.61 13.88 -20.47
N PRO A 140 -2.31 14.81 -21.15
CA PRO A 140 -3.49 15.47 -20.57
C PRO A 140 -4.61 14.48 -20.19
N GLU A 141 -4.94 13.54 -21.09
CA GLU A 141 -5.96 12.52 -20.84
C GLU A 141 -5.49 11.54 -19.76
N GLY A 142 -4.21 11.16 -19.81
CA GLY A 142 -3.57 10.33 -18.81
C GLY A 142 -3.65 10.95 -17.42
N PHE A 143 -3.28 12.21 -17.25
CA PHE A 143 -3.24 12.91 -15.96
C PHE A 143 -4.60 12.91 -15.25
N VAL A 144 -5.68 13.18 -15.99
CA VAL A 144 -7.05 13.23 -15.46
C VAL A 144 -7.74 11.87 -15.46
N SER A 145 -7.05 10.78 -15.82
CA SER A 145 -7.59 9.43 -15.74
C SER A 145 -7.59 8.88 -14.31
N THR A 146 -8.37 7.83 -14.07
CA THR A 146 -8.35 7.04 -12.82
C THR A 146 -6.96 6.52 -12.46
N LYS A 147 -6.08 6.28 -13.46
CA LYS A 147 -4.71 5.80 -13.21
C LYS A 147 -3.87 6.83 -12.45
N PHE A 148 -4.16 8.13 -12.62
CA PHE A 148 -3.43 9.22 -11.99
C PHE A 148 -4.35 10.07 -11.11
N PHE A 149 -4.62 11.32 -11.48
CA PHE A 149 -5.25 12.31 -10.62
C PHE A 149 -6.75 12.50 -10.86
N GLY A 150 -7.36 11.73 -11.76
CA GLY A 150 -8.77 11.85 -12.15
C GLY A 150 -9.79 11.73 -11.02
N ASN A 151 -9.48 10.95 -9.98
CA ASN A 151 -10.36 10.79 -8.81
C ASN A 151 -9.92 11.64 -7.60
N THR A 152 -9.13 12.69 -7.84
CA THR A 152 -8.57 13.57 -6.81
C THR A 152 -9.00 15.02 -7.03
N GLU A 153 -8.81 15.89 -6.04
CA GLU A 153 -9.00 17.34 -6.21
C GLU A 153 -8.08 17.96 -7.28
N HIS A 154 -7.09 17.22 -7.77
CA HIS A 154 -6.15 17.67 -8.79
C HIS A 154 -6.62 17.46 -10.24
N GLU A 155 -7.72 16.73 -10.47
CA GLU A 155 -8.31 16.54 -11.82
C GLU A 155 -8.56 17.87 -12.53
N SER A 156 -9.01 18.90 -11.79
CA SER A 156 -9.26 20.26 -12.28
C SER A 156 -8.22 21.27 -11.78
N GLY A 157 -7.04 20.78 -11.38
CA GLY A 157 -5.97 21.59 -10.84
C GLY A 157 -5.19 22.38 -11.89
N ARG A 158 -4.31 23.27 -11.43
CA ARG A 158 -3.42 24.05 -12.33
C ARG A 158 -2.52 23.18 -13.20
N MET A 159 -2.14 21.99 -12.73
CA MET A 159 -1.33 21.06 -13.51
C MET A 159 -2.14 20.48 -14.67
N ALA A 160 -3.40 20.07 -14.44
CA ALA A 160 -4.29 19.59 -15.50
C ALA A 160 -4.48 20.65 -16.59
N GLY A 161 -4.77 21.90 -16.18
CA GLY A 161 -4.89 23.01 -17.14
C GLY A 161 -3.61 23.29 -17.92
N PHE A 162 -2.44 23.22 -17.29
CA PHE A 162 -1.16 23.36 -18.01
C PHE A 162 -0.95 22.27 -19.06
N LEU A 163 -1.28 21.01 -18.73
CA LEU A 163 -1.16 19.90 -19.68
C LEU A 163 -2.13 20.08 -20.85
N GLU A 164 -3.38 20.46 -20.59
CA GLU A 164 -4.36 20.76 -21.64
C GLU A 164 -3.89 21.91 -22.54
N ASP A 165 -3.53 23.05 -21.94
CA ASP A 165 -3.19 24.28 -22.66
C ASP A 165 -1.88 24.16 -23.47
N GLU A 166 -0.85 23.55 -22.90
CA GLU A 166 0.51 23.55 -23.49
C GLU A 166 0.85 22.22 -24.19
N LEU A 167 0.21 21.11 -23.82
CA LEU A 167 0.63 19.75 -24.21
C LEU A 167 -0.39 18.94 -25.03
N GLU A 168 -1.66 19.33 -25.13
CA GLU A 168 -2.66 18.57 -25.91
C GLU A 168 -2.32 18.51 -27.41
N ASP A 169 -2.03 19.66 -28.01
CA ASP A 169 -1.74 19.80 -29.46
C ASP A 169 -0.30 20.24 -29.72
N MET A 170 0.64 19.67 -28.97
CA MET A 170 2.05 20.05 -29.05
C MET A 170 2.72 19.67 -30.39
N ASP A 171 3.63 20.54 -30.86
CA ASP A 171 4.47 20.27 -32.03
C ASP A 171 5.58 19.25 -31.74
N ASP A 172 6.29 18.81 -32.78
CA ASP A 172 7.32 17.78 -32.65
C ASP A 172 8.52 18.22 -31.81
N ASP A 173 8.84 19.52 -31.80
CA ASP A 173 9.92 20.08 -30.99
C ASP A 173 9.54 20.05 -29.49
N THR A 174 8.30 20.40 -29.18
CA THR A 174 7.72 20.33 -27.83
C THR A 174 7.64 18.90 -27.32
N LYS A 175 7.26 17.94 -28.18
CA LYS A 175 7.30 16.50 -27.87
C LYS A 175 8.70 16.02 -27.53
N ASP A 176 9.70 16.44 -28.29
CA ASP A 176 11.10 16.09 -28.02
C ASP A 176 11.57 16.68 -26.69
N MET A 177 11.26 17.96 -26.43
CA MET A 177 11.58 18.61 -25.16
C MET A 177 10.95 17.89 -23.97
N LEU A 178 9.65 17.57 -24.05
CA LEU A 178 8.94 16.83 -23.01
C LEU A 178 9.57 15.44 -22.79
N ASN A 179 9.92 14.73 -23.86
CA ASN A 179 10.55 13.42 -23.75
C ASN A 179 11.91 13.48 -23.04
N LYS A 180 12.71 14.53 -23.31
CA LYS A 180 13.97 14.76 -22.59
C LYS A 180 13.73 15.08 -21.12
N ILE A 181 12.72 15.90 -20.80
CA ILE A 181 12.29 16.21 -19.43
C ILE A 181 11.85 14.95 -18.70
N ILE A 182 11.04 14.08 -19.32
CA ILE A 182 10.62 12.79 -18.75
C ILE A 182 11.82 11.92 -18.41
N ILE A 183 12.79 11.81 -19.33
CA ILE A 183 14.02 11.04 -19.10
C ILE A 183 14.82 11.63 -17.94
N ALA A 184 14.93 12.95 -17.86
CA ALA A 184 15.63 13.65 -16.79
C ALA A 184 14.95 13.48 -15.42
N LEU A 185 13.63 13.68 -15.36
CA LEU A 185 12.85 13.55 -14.13
C LEU A 185 12.83 12.11 -13.63
N SER A 186 12.72 11.12 -14.53
CA SER A 186 12.79 9.70 -14.16
C SER A 186 14.15 9.32 -13.57
N ALA A 187 15.24 9.94 -14.05
CA ALA A 187 16.58 9.68 -13.55
C ALA A 187 16.80 10.16 -12.10
N GLU A 188 15.99 11.10 -11.59
CA GLU A 188 16.01 11.51 -10.18
C GLU A 188 15.67 10.37 -9.22
N ALA A 189 14.91 9.37 -9.68
CA ALA A 189 14.50 8.23 -8.88
C ALA A 189 15.59 7.16 -8.67
N ASP A 190 16.68 7.21 -9.45
CA ASP A 190 17.77 6.20 -9.47
C ASP A 190 17.24 4.76 -9.49
N LEU A 191 16.24 4.50 -10.34
CA LEU A 191 15.58 3.19 -10.42
C LEU A 191 16.56 2.12 -10.92
N PRO A 192 16.78 1.00 -10.19
CA PRO A 192 17.71 -0.04 -10.61
C PRO A 192 17.42 -0.60 -12.00
N ALA A 193 16.15 -0.71 -12.37
CA ALA A 193 15.71 -1.22 -13.67
C ALA A 193 16.04 -0.29 -14.85
N GLN A 194 16.28 1.01 -14.61
CA GLN A 194 16.56 2.00 -15.65
C GLN A 194 18.01 2.48 -15.65
N ARG A 195 18.84 2.01 -14.71
CA ARG A 195 20.21 2.50 -14.52
C ARG A 195 21.09 2.42 -15.77
N GLU A 196 20.99 1.35 -16.55
CA GLU A 196 21.72 1.23 -17.82
C GLU A 196 21.26 2.26 -18.86
N ALA A 197 19.95 2.47 -18.96
CA ALA A 197 19.37 3.48 -19.84
C ALA A 197 19.73 4.91 -19.39
N ASP A 198 19.88 5.15 -18.09
CA ASP A 198 20.30 6.45 -17.56
C ASP A 198 21.77 6.74 -17.85
N ILE A 199 22.65 5.72 -17.75
CA ILE A 199 24.05 5.84 -18.16
C ILE A 199 24.15 6.19 -19.65
N LYS A 200 23.38 5.49 -20.50
CA LYS A 200 23.36 5.74 -21.94
C LYS A 200 22.82 7.13 -22.29
N ASN A 201 21.80 7.59 -21.58
CA ASN A 201 21.12 8.85 -21.85
C ASN A 201 21.67 10.03 -21.04
N LYS A 202 22.89 9.94 -20.50
CA LYS A 202 23.47 10.97 -19.64
C LYS A 202 23.39 12.39 -20.21
N GLU A 203 23.64 12.55 -21.52
CA GLU A 203 23.55 13.84 -22.20
C GLU A 203 22.10 14.33 -22.31
N ILE A 204 21.17 13.43 -22.66
CA ILE A 204 19.72 13.71 -22.72
C ILE A 204 19.19 14.11 -21.33
N ILE A 205 19.66 13.47 -20.26
CA ILE A 205 19.29 13.82 -18.88
C ILE A 205 19.76 15.24 -18.56
N ALA A 206 20.99 15.60 -18.94
CA ALA A 206 21.49 16.95 -18.71
C ALA A 206 20.66 18.00 -19.47
N GLU A 207 20.34 17.75 -20.74
CA GLU A 207 19.50 18.64 -21.55
C GLU A 207 18.08 18.75 -20.99
N GLY A 208 17.45 17.63 -20.63
CA GLY A 208 16.11 17.61 -20.05
C GLY A 208 16.01 18.36 -18.71
N ARG A 209 17.08 18.41 -17.92
CA ARG A 209 17.14 19.21 -16.68
C ARG A 209 17.11 20.71 -16.96
N GLU A 210 17.79 21.16 -18.00
CA GLU A 210 17.77 22.57 -18.41
C GLU A 210 16.40 22.96 -18.98
N LEU A 211 15.77 22.05 -19.75
CA LEU A 211 14.45 22.26 -20.35
C LEU A 211 13.29 22.35 -19.35
N MET A 212 13.50 22.02 -18.07
CA MET A 212 12.54 22.30 -16.99
C MET A 212 12.41 23.81 -16.68
N GLY A 213 13.41 24.60 -17.11
CA GLY A 213 13.53 26.03 -16.92
C GLY A 213 12.72 26.89 -17.90
N GLY A 214 12.95 28.20 -17.83
CA GLY A 214 12.27 29.21 -18.67
C GLY A 214 12.62 29.19 -20.15
N ASP A 215 13.71 28.51 -20.53
CA ASP A 215 14.10 28.32 -21.92
C ASP A 215 13.54 27.01 -22.53
N GLY A 216 12.74 26.25 -21.76
CA GLY A 216 12.08 25.02 -22.19
C GLY A 216 10.57 25.05 -21.91
N LEU A 217 10.03 24.01 -21.27
CA LEU A 217 8.59 23.90 -20.97
C LEU A 217 8.16 24.57 -19.67
N ASP A 218 9.03 25.40 -19.08
CA ASP A 218 8.66 26.29 -17.99
C ASP A 218 8.10 25.59 -16.74
N CYS A 219 8.40 24.31 -16.54
CA CYS A 219 7.91 23.49 -15.41
C CYS A 219 8.28 24.14 -14.06
N THR A 220 9.44 24.80 -14.01
CA THR A 220 9.92 25.52 -12.83
C THR A 220 9.14 26.79 -12.48
N ASN A 221 8.22 27.26 -13.32
CA ASN A 221 7.29 28.34 -12.94
C ASN A 221 6.36 27.94 -11.79
N CYS A 222 6.12 26.65 -11.62
CA CYS A 222 5.27 26.10 -10.58
C CYS A 222 6.00 25.13 -9.65
N HIS A 223 6.94 24.34 -10.16
CA HIS A 223 7.68 23.34 -9.40
C HIS A 223 9.06 23.86 -8.99
N THR A 224 9.48 23.55 -7.77
CA THR A 224 10.92 23.64 -7.44
C THR A 224 11.64 22.45 -8.08
N PHE A 225 12.80 22.72 -8.68
CA PHE A 225 13.68 21.69 -9.19
C PHE A 225 15.14 22.09 -8.96
N HIS A 226 15.84 21.29 -8.16
CA HIS A 226 17.14 21.58 -7.58
C HIS A 226 17.19 22.96 -6.89
N ARG A 227 17.85 23.95 -7.50
CA ARG A 227 18.04 25.30 -6.92
C ARG A 227 17.17 26.36 -7.61
N SER A 228 16.25 25.93 -8.46
CA SER A 228 15.44 26.79 -9.32
C SER A 228 13.95 26.55 -9.11
N GLY A 229 13.14 27.50 -9.55
CA GLY A 229 11.68 27.41 -9.58
C GLY A 229 10.97 27.99 -8.36
N LYS A 230 9.64 27.89 -8.36
CA LYS A 230 8.76 28.49 -7.34
C LYS A 230 8.11 27.38 -6.51
N PRO A 231 7.95 27.55 -5.18
CA PRO A 231 7.30 26.55 -4.33
C PRO A 231 5.76 26.69 -4.40
N LYS A 232 5.18 26.46 -5.59
CA LYS A 232 3.71 26.56 -5.82
C LYS A 232 3.06 25.19 -6.13
N ALA A 233 3.89 24.18 -6.31
CA ALA A 233 3.57 22.79 -6.60
C ALA A 233 4.69 21.91 -6.00
N PRO A 234 4.52 20.58 -5.93
CA PRO A 234 5.50 19.69 -5.32
C PRO A 234 6.91 19.87 -5.86
N ASP A 235 7.90 19.92 -4.96
CA ASP A 235 9.31 19.94 -5.31
C ASP A 235 9.69 18.64 -6.02
N LEU A 236 10.21 18.77 -7.24
CA LEU A 236 10.61 17.67 -8.11
C LEU A 236 12.07 17.25 -7.87
N THR A 237 12.80 17.92 -6.99
CA THR A 237 14.17 17.58 -6.64
C THR A 237 14.24 16.19 -6.01
N GLY A 238 14.94 15.27 -6.68
CA GLY A 238 15.01 13.88 -6.25
C GLY A 238 13.67 13.14 -6.39
N TYR A 239 12.76 13.58 -7.27
CA TYR A 239 11.47 12.93 -7.49
C TYR A 239 11.61 11.41 -7.65
N GLY A 240 10.80 10.65 -6.91
CA GLY A 240 10.86 9.19 -6.92
C GLY A 240 12.06 8.56 -6.22
N SER A 241 13.03 9.34 -5.74
CA SER A 241 14.14 8.82 -4.94
C SER A 241 13.65 8.33 -3.58
N ARG A 242 14.49 7.54 -2.88
CA ARG A 242 14.19 7.08 -1.53
C ARG A 242 13.91 8.22 -0.56
N GLU A 243 14.66 9.32 -0.65
CA GLU A 243 14.45 10.48 0.22
C GLU A 243 13.09 11.12 -0.04
N TRP A 244 12.78 11.37 -1.31
CA TRP A 244 11.53 12.00 -1.73
C TRP A 244 10.31 11.15 -1.33
N MET A 245 10.36 9.84 -1.59
CA MET A 245 9.29 8.90 -1.21
C MET A 245 9.08 8.85 0.30
N LEU A 246 10.15 8.81 1.10
CA LEU A 246 10.01 8.84 2.55
C LEU A 246 9.43 10.16 3.04
N GLY A 247 9.79 11.27 2.42
CA GLY A 247 9.24 12.59 2.76
C GLY A 247 7.73 12.66 2.50
N ILE A 248 7.28 12.30 1.30
CA ILE A 248 5.86 12.40 0.95
C ILE A 248 4.99 11.41 1.73
N ILE A 249 5.52 10.23 2.06
CA ILE A 249 4.81 9.26 2.92
C ILE A 249 4.74 9.74 4.37
N HIS A 250 5.76 10.46 4.84
CA HIS A 250 5.81 10.96 6.21
C HIS A 250 4.90 12.18 6.42
N ASP A 251 4.92 13.14 5.51
CA ASP A 251 4.10 14.36 5.60
C ASP A 251 3.79 14.90 4.20
N PRO A 252 2.72 14.41 3.54
CA PRO A 252 2.30 14.91 2.24
C PRO A 252 1.80 16.37 2.30
N GLY A 253 1.44 16.85 3.49
CA GLY A 253 1.01 18.23 3.76
C GLY A 253 2.16 19.21 3.99
N HIS A 254 3.42 18.76 3.94
CA HIS A 254 4.58 19.65 4.02
C HIS A 254 4.66 20.57 2.78
N ASP A 255 5.18 21.80 2.94
CA ASP A 255 5.32 22.79 1.85
C ASP A 255 6.18 22.31 0.67
N ARG A 256 7.02 21.29 0.90
CA ARG A 256 7.82 20.61 -0.14
C ARG A 256 6.94 19.79 -1.10
N PHE A 257 5.78 19.33 -0.65
CA PHE A 257 4.88 18.46 -1.42
C PHE A 257 3.61 19.22 -1.77
N TYR A 258 2.48 18.84 -1.18
CA TYR A 258 1.19 19.43 -1.53
C TYR A 258 0.76 20.54 -0.58
N GLY A 259 1.39 20.71 0.59
CA GLY A 259 1.03 21.80 1.50
C GLY A 259 -0.45 21.75 1.89
N SER A 260 -1.10 22.92 1.86
CA SER A 260 -2.55 23.05 2.02
C SER A 260 -3.38 22.51 0.85
N LYS A 261 -2.74 21.97 -0.19
CA LYS A 261 -3.37 21.32 -1.35
C LYS A 261 -3.28 19.80 -1.29
N ASN A 262 -2.84 19.23 -0.16
CA ASN A 262 -2.97 17.79 0.05
C ASN A 262 -4.46 17.45 0.14
N ASP A 263 -4.97 16.72 -0.85
CA ASP A 263 -6.38 16.34 -0.98
C ASP A 263 -6.83 15.49 0.24
N ARG A 264 -6.25 14.30 0.38
CA ARG A 264 -6.69 13.34 1.41
C ARG A 264 -5.63 12.32 1.85
N MET A 265 -4.37 12.47 1.42
CA MET A 265 -3.32 11.55 1.85
C MET A 265 -3.03 11.79 3.35
N PRO A 266 -3.08 10.76 4.22
CA PRO A 266 -2.86 10.94 5.65
C PRO A 266 -1.46 11.49 5.97
N ALA A 267 -1.39 12.41 6.93
CA ALA A 267 -0.16 12.97 7.51
C ALA A 267 -0.09 12.65 9.02
#